data_AF-A0A1F4FFT1-F1
#
_entry.id   AF-A0A1F4FFT1-F1
#
_cell.length_a   1.000
_cell.length_b   1.000
_cell.length_c   1.000
_cell.angle_alpha   90.00
_cell.angle_beta   90.00
_cell.angle_gamma   90.00
#
_symmetry.space_group_name_H-M   'P 1'
#
loop_
_entity.id
_entity.type
_entity.pdbx_description
1 polymer ?
#
loop_
_entity_poly.entity_id
_entity_poly.type
_entity_poly.pdbx_seq_one_letter_code
_entity_poly.pdbx_strand_id
1 'polypeptide(L)'
;MKETDMTATPGDLAVKACKRQLETAMSVIEAITEGSKRMREAQLKAATEAHASVEALHKRIAAASDAQELWRIQGEWTSANLGKVPAYWRELYEIALAAQASIAKRLSQQAWFPVPQAPEITGASHLPLVEMMDTACKRWLETTRQFYAAPIVSAPQVRRPA
;
A
#
# COMPACT_ATOMS: atom_id res chain seq x y z
N MET A 1 1.05 19.83 50.29
CA MET A 1 1.50 19.52 48.91
C MET A 1 0.27 19.20 48.08
N LYS A 2 -0.16 20.13 47.22
CA LYS A 2 -1.21 19.90 46.22
C LYS A 2 -0.47 19.92 44.88
N GLU A 3 -0.06 18.75 44.42
CA GLU A 3 0.51 18.58 43.10
C GLU A 3 -0.67 18.65 42.13
N THR A 4 -0.78 19.80 41.48
CA THR A 4 -1.80 20.10 40.50
C THR A 4 -1.64 19.14 39.33
N ASP A 5 -2.60 18.23 39.24
CA ASP A 5 -2.95 17.50 38.03
C ASP A 5 -3.03 18.51 36.87
N MET A 6 -1.98 18.53 36.06
CA MET A 6 -1.86 19.39 34.90
C MET A 6 -2.77 18.79 33.83
N THR A 7 -4.07 19.01 34.03
CA THR A 7 -5.16 18.62 33.14
C THR A 7 -4.83 19.10 31.73
N ALA A 8 -4.48 18.16 30.86
CA ALA A 8 -4.19 18.45 29.45
C ALA A 8 -5.35 19.27 28.88
N THR A 9 -5.06 20.47 28.39
CA THR A 9 -6.09 21.36 27.87
C THR A 9 -6.71 20.69 26.64
N PRO A 10 -8.02 20.84 26.35
CA PRO A 10 -8.66 20.19 25.21
C PRO A 10 -7.94 20.43 23.86
N GLY A 11 -7.24 21.57 23.72
CA GLY A 11 -6.38 21.87 22.58
C GLY A 11 -5.17 20.92 22.41
N ASP A 12 -4.56 20.47 23.50
CA ASP A 12 -3.42 19.53 23.46
C ASP A 12 -3.85 18.14 23.00
N LEU A 13 -5.07 17.71 23.35
CA LEU A 13 -5.63 16.45 22.90
C LEU A 13 -5.96 16.49 21.40
N ALA A 14 -6.51 17.61 20.91
CA ALA A 14 -6.80 17.80 19.49
C ALA A 14 -5.52 17.81 18.63
N VAL A 15 -4.47 18.52 19.06
CA VAL A 15 -3.18 18.55 18.36
C VAL A 15 -2.51 17.18 18.37
N LYS A 16 -2.54 16.44 19.50
CA LYS A 16 -2.02 15.07 19.57
C LYS A 16 -2.78 14.11 18.64
N ALA A 17 -4.10 14.24 18.55
CA ALA A 17 -4.92 13.46 17.64
C ALA A 17 -4.57 13.75 16.17
N CYS A 18 -4.46 15.02 15.79
CA CYS A 18 -4.08 15.43 14.44
C CYS A 18 -2.68 14.93 14.04
N LYS A 19 -1.69 15.05 14.94
CA LYS A 19 -0.33 14.53 14.72
C LYS A 19 -0.34 13.04 14.47
N ARG A 20 -1.03 12.28 15.33
CA ARG A 20 -1.14 10.82 15.19
C ARG A 20 -1.84 10.42 13.89
N GLN A 21 -2.87 11.17 13.49
CA GLN A 21 -3.54 10.98 12.22
C GLN A 21 -2.55 11.14 11.05
N LEU A 22 -1.77 12.22 11.04
CA LEU A 22 -0.79 12.50 9.99
C LEU A 22 0.31 11.43 9.94
N GLU A 23 0.82 11.01 11.09
CA GLU A 23 1.81 9.92 11.21
C GLU A 23 1.27 8.61 10.62
N THR A 24 0.00 8.27 10.90
CA THR A 24 -0.65 7.09 10.31
C THR A 24 -0.80 7.22 8.80
N ALA A 25 -1.19 8.39 8.29
CA ALA A 25 -1.30 8.64 6.85
C ALA A 25 0.06 8.47 6.14
N MET A 26 1.12 9.07 6.69
CA MET A 26 2.48 8.90 6.18
C MET A 26 2.91 7.43 6.19
N SER A 27 2.64 6.72 7.29
CA SER A 27 2.91 5.29 7.44
C SER A 27 2.20 4.44 6.38
N VAL A 28 0.94 4.74 6.07
CA VAL A 28 0.18 4.03 5.02
C VAL A 28 0.78 4.32 3.64
N ILE A 29 1.15 5.57 3.34
CA ILE A 29 1.81 5.96 2.09
C ILE A 29 3.14 5.22 1.91
N GLU A 30 3.93 5.08 2.98
CA GLU A 30 5.16 4.29 2.95
C GLU A 30 4.90 2.83 2.59
N ALA A 31 3.87 2.20 3.18
CA ALA A 31 3.53 0.81 2.90
C ALA A 31 3.09 0.61 1.44
N ILE A 32 2.30 1.52 0.89
CA ILE A 32 1.88 1.52 -0.52
C ILE A 32 3.08 1.67 -1.45
N THR A 33 3.95 2.64 -1.13
CA THR A 33 5.12 2.96 -1.94
C THR A 33 6.10 1.78 -1.95
N GLU A 34 6.32 1.14 -0.80
CA GLU A 34 7.20 -0.01 -0.68
C GLU A 34 6.66 -1.23 -1.45
N GLY A 35 5.37 -1.53 -1.32
CA GLY A 35 4.72 -2.56 -2.13
C GLY A 35 4.90 -2.30 -3.64
N SER A 36 4.71 -1.05 -4.06
CA SER A 36 4.86 -0.64 -5.46
C SER A 36 6.30 -0.79 -5.97
N LYS A 37 7.31 -0.46 -5.15
CA LYS A 37 8.73 -0.68 -5.49
C LYS A 37 9.02 -2.16 -5.70
N ARG A 38 8.60 -3.01 -4.77
CA ARG A 38 8.81 -4.46 -4.87
C ARG A 38 8.13 -5.07 -6.09
N MET A 39 6.90 -4.64 -6.41
CA MET A 39 6.22 -5.06 -7.65
C MET A 39 7.01 -4.65 -8.89
N ARG A 40 7.52 -3.41 -8.93
CA ARG A 40 8.35 -2.92 -10.03
C ARG A 40 9.65 -3.72 -10.16
N GLU A 41 10.29 -4.06 -9.06
CA GLU A 41 11.49 -4.91 -9.05
C GLU A 41 11.21 -6.29 -9.64
N ALA A 42 10.13 -6.94 -9.21
CA ALA A 42 9.70 -8.23 -9.76
C ALA A 42 9.38 -8.15 -11.27
N GLN A 43 8.69 -7.08 -11.70
CA GLN A 43 8.41 -6.81 -13.11
C GLN A 43 9.69 -6.64 -13.93
N LEU A 44 10.64 -5.83 -13.43
CA LEU A 44 11.90 -5.58 -14.12
C LEU A 44 12.76 -6.84 -14.23
N LYS A 45 12.83 -7.63 -13.15
CA LYS A 45 13.52 -8.92 -13.14
C LYS A 45 12.93 -9.86 -14.18
N ALA A 46 11.61 -10.07 -14.16
CA ALA A 46 10.92 -10.94 -15.12
C ALA A 46 11.13 -10.49 -16.58
N ALA A 47 11.05 -9.18 -16.85
CA ALA A 47 11.30 -8.63 -18.19
C ALA A 47 12.74 -8.85 -18.65
N THR A 48 13.72 -8.64 -17.77
CA THR A 48 15.14 -8.84 -18.06
C THR A 48 15.44 -10.30 -18.37
N GLU A 49 14.94 -11.23 -17.54
CA GLU A 49 15.12 -12.67 -17.75
C GLU A 49 14.44 -13.15 -19.04
N ALA A 50 13.24 -12.65 -19.34
CA ALA A 50 12.52 -12.98 -20.57
C ALA A 50 13.30 -12.49 -21.80
N HIS A 51 13.80 -11.25 -21.76
CA HIS A 51 14.59 -10.69 -22.85
C HIS A 51 15.86 -11.50 -23.12
N ALA A 52 16.65 -11.78 -22.07
CA ALA A 52 17.84 -12.62 -22.19
C ALA A 52 17.52 -14.03 -22.72
N SER A 53 16.40 -14.61 -22.28
CA SER A 53 15.95 -15.92 -22.78
C SER A 53 15.60 -15.90 -24.26
N VAL A 54 15.01 -14.81 -24.76
CA VAL A 54 14.67 -14.65 -26.18
C VAL A 54 15.92 -14.43 -27.03
N GLU A 55 16.87 -13.62 -26.56
CA GLU A 55 18.15 -13.45 -27.26
C GLU A 55 18.92 -14.78 -27.38
N ALA A 56 18.96 -15.56 -26.30
CA ALA A 56 19.55 -16.90 -26.33
C ALA A 56 18.81 -17.84 -27.29
N LEU A 57 17.48 -17.76 -27.34
CA LEU A 57 16.67 -18.53 -28.27
C LEU A 57 17.00 -18.17 -29.73
N HIS A 58 17.10 -16.89 -30.07
CA HIS A 58 17.46 -16.45 -31.43
C HIS A 58 18.80 -17.04 -31.88
N LYS A 59 19.82 -17.01 -31.01
CA LYS A 59 21.13 -17.60 -31.30
C LYS A 59 21.04 -19.11 -31.56
N ARG A 60 20.24 -19.82 -30.75
CA ARG A 60 20.02 -21.26 -30.91
C ARG A 60 19.27 -21.61 -32.19
N ILE A 61 18.25 -20.84 -32.55
CA ILE A 61 17.50 -21.01 -33.80
C ILE A 61 18.42 -20.77 -35.01
N ALA A 62 19.22 -19.71 -34.98
CA ALA A 62 20.15 -19.40 -36.06
C ALA A 62 21.24 -20.47 -36.26
N ALA A 63 21.58 -21.21 -35.20
CA ALA A 63 22.56 -22.29 -35.24
C ALA A 63 21.96 -23.67 -35.56
N ALA A 64 20.64 -23.79 -35.69
CA ALA A 64 19.98 -25.08 -35.95
C ALA A 64 20.23 -25.52 -37.40
N SER A 65 20.62 -26.78 -37.57
CA SER A 65 20.98 -27.36 -38.87
C SER A 65 19.82 -28.07 -39.55
N ASP A 66 18.77 -28.43 -38.80
CA ASP A 66 17.60 -29.13 -39.30
C ASP A 66 16.32 -28.87 -38.48
N ALA A 67 15.19 -29.39 -39.00
CA ALA A 67 13.89 -29.23 -38.38
C ALA A 67 13.75 -29.96 -37.03
N GLN A 68 14.46 -31.07 -36.83
CA GLN A 68 14.42 -31.83 -35.58
C GLN A 68 15.09 -31.04 -34.45
N GLU A 69 16.20 -30.36 -34.73
CA GLU A 69 16.85 -29.45 -33.80
C GLU A 69 15.96 -28.27 -33.43
N LEU A 70 15.24 -27.68 -34.40
CA LEU A 70 14.28 -26.61 -34.12
C LEU A 70 13.15 -27.07 -33.18
N TRP A 71 12.58 -28.25 -33.40
CA TRP A 71 11.56 -28.83 -32.50
C TRP A 71 12.10 -29.05 -31.09
N ARG A 72 13.32 -29.55 -30.95
CA ARG A 72 13.98 -29.72 -29.65
C ARG A 72 14.18 -28.37 -28.95
N ILE A 73 14.69 -27.36 -29.68
CA ILE A 73 14.89 -26.00 -29.16
C ILE A 73 13.57 -25.40 -28.67
N GLN A 74 12.49 -25.54 -29.45
CA GLN A 74 11.16 -25.08 -29.08
C GLN A 74 10.64 -25.78 -27.81
N GLY A 75 10.76 -27.12 -27.74
CA GLY A 75 10.32 -27.91 -26.59
C GLY A 75 11.05 -27.53 -25.30
N GLU A 76 12.38 -27.41 -25.36
CA GLU A 76 13.21 -26.99 -24.22
C GLU A 76 12.88 -25.56 -23.77
N TRP A 77 12.78 -24.62 -24.71
CA TRP A 77 12.45 -23.23 -24.39
C TRP A 77 11.05 -23.11 -23.79
N THR A 78 10.06 -23.80 -24.37
CA THR A 78 8.68 -23.78 -23.87
C THR A 78 8.62 -24.35 -22.46
N SER A 79 9.26 -25.51 -22.23
CA SER A 79 9.28 -26.17 -20.91
C SER A 79 9.96 -25.30 -19.85
N ALA A 80 11.07 -24.65 -20.21
CA ALA A 80 11.79 -23.76 -19.30
C ALA A 80 11.02 -22.48 -18.96
N ASN A 81 10.13 -22.01 -19.84
CA ASN A 81 9.37 -20.76 -19.62
C ASN A 81 7.95 -20.99 -19.08
N LEU A 82 7.38 -22.19 -19.25
CA LEU A 82 6.03 -22.51 -18.76
C LEU A 82 5.90 -22.32 -17.24
N GLY A 83 6.95 -22.62 -16.49
CA GLY A 83 6.98 -22.44 -15.03
C GLY A 83 7.20 -20.99 -14.57
N LYS A 84 7.76 -20.13 -15.44
CA LYS A 84 8.11 -18.75 -15.07
C LYS A 84 6.89 -17.83 -15.00
N VAL A 85 5.93 -18.02 -15.89
CA VAL A 85 4.68 -17.24 -15.91
C VAL A 85 3.88 -17.37 -14.61
N PRO A 86 3.52 -18.58 -14.13
CA PRO A 86 2.80 -18.72 -12.87
C PRO A 86 3.65 -18.30 -11.66
N ALA A 87 4.98 -18.49 -11.70
CA ALA A 87 5.87 -18.02 -10.64
C ALA A 87 5.86 -16.49 -10.52
N TYR A 88 5.94 -15.78 -11.64
CA TYR A 88 5.85 -14.32 -11.70
C TYR A 88 4.52 -13.80 -11.13
N TRP A 89 3.39 -14.39 -11.56
CA TRP A 89 2.08 -13.99 -11.06
C TRP A 89 1.92 -14.28 -9.56
N ARG A 90 2.47 -15.40 -9.08
CA ARG A 90 2.51 -15.72 -7.65
C ARG A 90 3.32 -14.68 -6.86
N GLU A 91 4.51 -14.31 -7.34
CA GLU A 91 5.36 -13.30 -6.71
C GLU A 91 4.64 -11.95 -6.62
N LEU A 92 3.99 -11.49 -7.70
CA LEU A 92 3.19 -10.27 -7.67
C LEU A 92 2.04 -10.33 -6.66
N TYR A 93 1.34 -11.47 -6.61
CA TYR A 93 0.24 -11.67 -5.67
C TYR A 93 0.71 -11.64 -4.21
N GLU A 94 1.84 -12.29 -3.91
CA GLU A 94 2.45 -12.29 -2.58
C GLU A 94 2.90 -10.88 -2.15
N ILE A 95 3.51 -10.11 -3.07
CA ILE A 95 3.88 -8.71 -2.81
C ILE A 95 2.63 -7.88 -2.51
N ALA A 96 1.56 -8.04 -3.31
CA ALA A 96 0.31 -7.35 -3.10
C ALA A 96 -0.28 -7.67 -1.72
N LEU A 97 -0.44 -8.97 -1.38
CA LEU A 97 -0.93 -9.40 -0.07
C LEU A 97 -0.11 -8.83 1.09
N ALA A 98 1.22 -8.83 0.98
CA ALA A 98 2.10 -8.27 2.01
C ALA A 98 1.87 -6.76 2.19
N ALA A 99 1.70 -6.01 1.09
CA ALA A 99 1.39 -4.58 1.15
C ALA A 99 0.02 -4.34 1.80
N GLN A 100 -1.00 -5.12 1.41
CA GLN A 100 -2.35 -5.04 2.00
C GLN A 100 -2.33 -5.30 3.51
N ALA A 101 -1.63 -6.35 3.95
CA ALA A 101 -1.48 -6.67 5.37
C ALA A 101 -0.75 -5.56 6.15
N SER A 102 0.29 -4.97 5.55
CA SER A 102 1.01 -3.82 6.13
C SER A 102 0.11 -2.60 6.31
N ILE A 103 -0.71 -2.28 5.31
CA ILE A 103 -1.68 -1.17 5.37
C ILE A 103 -2.72 -1.43 6.46
N ALA A 104 -3.34 -2.62 6.46
CA ALA A 104 -4.36 -2.99 7.45
C ALA A 104 -3.81 -2.92 8.89
N LYS A 105 -2.58 -3.39 9.12
CA LYS A 105 -1.90 -3.29 10.41
C LYS A 105 -1.70 -1.83 10.85
N ARG A 106 -1.32 -0.94 9.94
CA ARG A 106 -1.08 0.48 10.25
C ARG A 106 -2.39 1.23 10.54
N LEU A 107 -3.48 0.85 9.86
CA LEU A 107 -4.81 1.41 10.11
C LEU A 107 -5.41 0.91 11.44
N SER A 108 -5.25 -0.38 11.79
CA SER A 108 -5.80 -0.96 13.02
C SER A 108 -5.13 -0.46 14.31
N GLN A 109 -3.93 0.13 14.20
CA GLN A 109 -3.24 0.77 15.32
C GLN A 109 -3.89 2.09 15.78
N GLN A 110 -4.92 2.60 15.10
CA GLN A 110 -5.73 3.72 15.56
C GLN A 110 -7.13 3.27 16.03
N ALA A 111 -7.44 3.49 17.31
CA ALA A 111 -8.77 3.27 17.90
C ALA A 111 -9.89 4.19 17.36
N TRP A 112 -9.58 5.11 16.44
CA TRP A 112 -10.56 6.08 15.89
C TRP A 112 -11.23 5.61 14.59
N PHE A 113 -10.61 4.69 13.86
CA PHE A 113 -11.24 4.06 12.71
C PHE A 113 -11.90 2.76 13.19
N PRO A 114 -13.23 2.62 13.12
CA PRO A 114 -13.81 1.30 13.23
C PRO A 114 -13.24 0.47 12.08
N VAL A 115 -12.33 -0.44 12.41
CA VAL A 115 -11.88 -1.48 11.47
C VAL A 115 -13.13 -2.29 11.17
N PRO A 116 -13.67 -2.27 9.93
CA PRO A 116 -14.62 -3.29 9.55
C PRO A 116 -13.90 -4.61 9.81
N GLN A 117 -14.49 -5.50 10.61
CA GLN A 117 -13.89 -6.81 10.85
C GLN A 117 -13.49 -7.38 9.49
N ALA A 118 -12.20 -7.70 9.34
CA ALA A 118 -11.66 -8.19 8.09
C ALA A 118 -12.55 -9.36 7.66
N PRO A 119 -13.26 -9.27 6.52
CA PRO A 119 -14.06 -10.39 6.07
C PRO A 119 -13.10 -11.58 5.88
N GLU A 120 -13.53 -12.77 6.29
CA GLU A 120 -12.83 -14.00 5.93
C GLU A 120 -12.54 -13.96 4.44
N ILE A 121 -11.25 -14.00 4.07
CA ILE A 121 -10.82 -13.96 2.68
C ILE A 121 -11.23 -15.28 2.03
N THR A 122 -12.51 -15.34 1.63
CA THR A 122 -13.14 -16.44 0.91
C THR A 122 -13.29 -15.97 -0.54
N GLY A 123 -12.19 -16.04 -1.30
CA GLY A 123 -12.21 -15.90 -2.74
C GLY A 123 -12.25 -14.45 -3.29
N ALA A 124 -11.22 -14.14 -4.08
CA ALA A 124 -11.22 -13.23 -5.25
C ALA A 124 -11.74 -11.78 -5.14
N SER A 125 -12.03 -11.19 -3.98
CA SER A 125 -12.39 -9.77 -3.91
C SER A 125 -11.38 -8.93 -3.11
N HIS A 126 -10.57 -8.15 -3.84
CA HIS A 126 -9.66 -7.12 -3.29
C HIS A 126 -10.39 -5.81 -2.93
N LEU A 127 -11.71 -5.76 -3.17
CA LEU A 127 -12.62 -4.64 -2.90
C LEU A 127 -12.54 -4.09 -1.46
N PRO A 128 -12.41 -4.90 -0.39
CA PRO A 128 -12.52 -4.39 0.98
C PRO A 128 -11.43 -3.39 1.39
N LEU A 129 -10.19 -3.56 0.90
CA LEU A 129 -9.09 -2.66 1.27
C LEU A 129 -9.18 -1.33 0.52
N VAL A 130 -9.53 -1.36 -0.78
CA VAL A 130 -9.67 -0.16 -1.61
C VAL A 130 -10.80 0.71 -1.07
N GLU A 131 -11.93 0.10 -0.73
CA GLU A 131 -13.06 0.79 -0.10
C GLU A 131 -12.70 1.35 1.29
N MET A 132 -11.93 0.61 2.09
CA MET A 132 -11.44 1.09 3.38
C MET A 132 -10.52 2.30 3.22
N MET A 133 -9.60 2.27 2.25
CA MET A 133 -8.71 3.40 1.95
C MET A 133 -9.48 4.62 1.44
N ASP A 134 -10.42 4.44 0.52
CA ASP A 134 -11.26 5.53 0.01
C ASP A 134 -12.09 6.18 1.13
N THR A 135 -12.68 5.36 2.01
CA THR A 135 -13.41 5.83 3.20
C THR A 135 -12.49 6.62 4.14
N ALA A 136 -11.28 6.11 4.41
CA ALA A 136 -10.31 6.79 5.26
C ALA A 136 -9.88 8.15 4.66
N CYS A 137 -9.65 8.22 3.35
CA CYS A 137 -9.30 9.44 2.63
C CYS A 137 -10.44 10.47 2.66
N LYS A 138 -11.69 10.06 2.38
CA LYS A 138 -12.85 10.95 2.43
C LYS A 138 -13.05 11.53 3.83
N ARG A 139 -12.94 10.70 4.86
CA ARG A 139 -13.08 11.11 6.25
C ARG A 139 -11.95 12.03 6.70
N TRP A 140 -10.71 11.77 6.26
CA TRP A 140 -9.59 12.67 6.49
C TRP A 140 -9.86 14.07 5.90
N LEU A 141 -10.30 14.13 4.64
CA LEU A 141 -10.61 15.39 3.95
C LEU A 141 -11.73 16.16 4.66
N GLU A 142 -12.76 15.46 5.12
CA GLU A 142 -13.86 16.06 5.88
C GLU A 142 -13.39 16.63 7.23
N THR A 143 -12.67 15.84 8.03
CA THR A 143 -12.11 16.30 9.32
C THR A 143 -11.19 17.51 9.14
N THR A 144 -10.34 17.49 8.10
CA THR A 144 -9.45 18.61 7.77
C THR A 144 -10.25 19.87 7.43
N ARG A 145 -11.29 19.74 6.61
CA ARG A 145 -12.18 20.87 6.25
C ARG A 145 -12.90 21.43 7.48
N GLN A 146 -13.39 20.56 8.38
CA GLN A 146 -14.04 20.98 9.62
C GLN A 146 -13.07 21.73 10.55
N PHE A 147 -11.82 21.27 10.65
CA PHE A 147 -10.79 21.93 11.45
C PHE A 147 -10.49 23.36 10.95
N TYR A 148 -10.42 23.56 9.63
CA TYR A 148 -10.19 24.89 9.04
C TYR A 148 -11.46 25.74 8.92
N ALA A 149 -12.65 25.14 9.00
CA ALA A 149 -13.93 25.86 9.01
C ALA A 149 -14.36 26.30 10.42
N ALA A 150 -13.77 25.74 11.48
CA ALA A 150 -13.99 26.20 12.84
C ALA A 150 -13.50 27.65 12.98
N PRO A 151 -14.30 28.59 13.50
CA PRO A 151 -13.84 29.96 13.73
C PRO A 151 -12.64 29.88 14.68
N ILE A 152 -11.53 30.52 14.31
CA ILE A 152 -10.49 30.91 15.27
C ILE A 152 -11.26 31.63 16.38
N VAL A 153 -11.31 31.03 17.57
CA VAL A 153 -12.01 31.55 18.74
C VAL A 153 -11.69 33.03 18.83
N SER A 154 -12.71 33.88 18.60
CA SER A 154 -12.54 35.32 18.69
C SER A 154 -11.97 35.64 20.07
N ALA A 155 -10.95 36.49 20.11
CA ALA A 155 -10.28 36.90 21.34
C ALA A 155 -11.32 37.30 22.41
N PRO A 156 -11.11 36.92 23.68
CA PRO A 156 -12.05 37.23 24.73
C PRO A 156 -12.28 38.74 24.78
N GLN A 157 -13.53 39.15 24.55
CA GLN A 157 -13.98 40.52 24.73
C GLN A 157 -13.80 40.88 26.21
N VAL A 158 -12.73 41.62 26.51
CA VAL A 158 -12.50 42.21 27.83
C VAL A 158 -13.60 43.24 28.04
N ARG A 159 -14.63 42.88 28.84
CA ARG A 159 -15.57 43.88 29.36
C ARG A 159 -14.78 44.85 30.23
N ARG A 160 -14.66 46.10 29.79
CA ARG A 160 -14.23 47.19 30.68
C ARG A 160 -15.33 47.42 31.72
N PRO A 161 -15.02 47.42 33.02
CA PRO A 161 -15.97 47.86 34.03
C PRO A 161 -16.20 49.37 33.92
N ALA A 162 -17.43 49.78 34.19
CA ALA A 162 -17.87 51.17 34.25
C ALA A 162 -17.31 51.90 35.48
#